data_AF-A0A931UKH2-F1
#
_entry.id   AF-A0A931UKH2-F1
#
_cell.length_a   1.000
_cell.length_b   1.000
_cell.length_c   1.000
_cell.angle_alpha   90.00
_cell.angle_beta   90.00
_cell.angle_gamma   90.00
#
_symmetry.space_group_name_H-M   'P 1'
#
loop_
_entity.id
_entity.type
_entity.pdbx_description
1 polymer ?
#
loop_
_entity_poly.entity_id
_entity_poly.type
_entity_poly.pdbx_seq_one_letter_code
_entity_poly.pdbx_strand_id
1 'polypeptide(L)' 'MERDVIGNPLSTQEIMDLLTTGPGQIRTPIVKVGKDVVLGYTVPKLEKIFG' A
#
# COMPACT_ATOMS: atom_id res chain seq x y z
N MET A 1 -11.15 -9.58 -16.92
CA MET A 1 -9.74 -9.54 -17.38
C MET A 1 -9.01 -8.58 -16.48
N GLU A 2 -8.30 -9.12 -15.51
CA GLU A 2 -7.44 -8.38 -14.59
C GLU A 2 -6.27 -7.81 -15.40
N ARG A 3 -5.99 -6.52 -15.22
CA ARG A 3 -4.78 -5.92 -15.79
C ARG A 3 -3.62 -6.41 -14.95
N ASP A 4 -2.96 -7.44 -15.46
CA ASP A 4 -1.65 -7.89 -15.02
C ASP A 4 -0.72 -6.69 -14.83
N VAL A 5 0.21 -6.87 -13.90
CA VAL A 5 1.37 -6.04 -13.59
C VAL A 5 2.35 -6.06 -14.79
N ILE A 6 1.87 -5.69 -15.98
CA ILE A 6 2.63 -5.66 -17.22
C ILE A 6 3.41 -4.35 -17.22
N GLY A 7 4.64 -4.40 -16.71
CA GLY A 7 5.60 -3.30 -16.82
C GLY A 7 6.52 -3.09 -15.62
N ASN A 8 6.38 -3.83 -14.51
CA ASN A 8 7.31 -3.71 -13.39
C ASN A 8 8.45 -4.73 -13.55
N PRO A 9 9.70 -4.28 -13.82
CA PRO A 9 10.84 -5.19 -13.98
C PRO A 9 11.35 -5.77 -12.65
N LEU A 10 10.85 -5.26 -11.51
CA LEU A 10 11.32 -5.64 -10.19
C LEU A 10 10.53 -6.83 -9.64
N SER A 11 11.26 -7.76 -9.02
CA SER A 11 10.69 -8.82 -8.19
C SER A 11 10.05 -8.26 -6.92
N THR A 12 9.19 -9.06 -6.30
CA THR A 12 8.58 -8.72 -5.01
C THR A 12 9.64 -8.41 -3.94
N GLN A 13 10.76 -9.14 -3.93
CA GLN A 13 11.83 -8.90 -2.95
C GLN A 13 12.50 -7.54 -3.16
N GLU A 14 12.83 -7.19 -4.41
CA GLU A 14 13.43 -5.90 -4.73
C GLU A 14 12.48 -4.73 -4.39
N ILE A 15 11.17 -4.91 -4.58
CA ILE A 15 10.17 -3.93 -4.13
C ILE A 15 10.21 -3.78 -2.61
N MET A 16 10.28 -4.87 -1.86
CA MET A 16 10.36 -4.82 -0.39
C MET A 16 11.64 -4.15 0.10
N ASP A 17 12.77 -4.42 -0.55
CA ASP A 17 14.05 -3.79 -0.24
C ASP A 17 14.00 -2.27 -0.50
N LEU A 18 13.33 -1.84 -1.58
CA LEU A 18 13.09 -0.41 -1.85
C LEU A 18 12.17 0.26 -0.81
N LEU A 19 11.16 -0.45 -0.31
CA LEU A 19 10.27 0.09 0.73
C LEU A 19 10.95 0.20 2.11
N THR A 20 12.03 -0.55 2.33
CA THR A 20 12.73 -0.63 3.63
C THR A 20 14.04 0.17 3.68
N THR A 21 14.54 0.65 2.54
CA THR A 21 15.82 1.39 2.44
C THR A 21 15.75 2.84 2.93
N GLY A 22 14.56 3.41 3.15
CA GLY A 22 14.47 4.73 3.77
C GLY A 22 13.03 5.18 4.13
N PRO A 23 12.90 6.11 5.08
CA PRO A 23 11.61 6.71 5.42
C PRO A 23 11.04 7.50 4.22
N GLY A 24 9.74 7.39 3.96
CA GLY A 24 9.04 8.16 2.92
C GLY A 24 8.79 7.44 1.59
N GLN A 25 9.31 6.21 1.42
CA GLN A 25 9.03 5.39 0.23
C GLN A 25 7.62 4.79 0.25
N ILE A 26 7.06 4.58 1.44
CA ILE A 26 5.67 4.15 1.62
C ILE A 26 4.78 5.39 1.75
N ARG A 27 3.66 5.42 1.03
CA ARG A 27 2.67 6.48 1.16
C ARG A 27 2.09 6.49 2.58
N THR A 28 2.41 7.55 3.32
CA THR A 28 1.85 7.83 4.64
C THR A 28 0.66 8.78 4.54
N PRO A 29 -0.28 8.80 5.49
CA PRO A 29 -0.41 7.91 6.66
C PRO A 29 -0.94 6.51 6.32
N ILE A 30 -0.56 5.52 7.13
CA ILE A 30 -1.01 4.12 7.02
C ILE A 30 -1.94 3.83 8.20
N VAL A 31 -3.12 3.28 7.93
CA VAL A 31 -4.07 2.84 8.96
C VAL A 31 -4.28 1.34 8.80
N LYS A 32 -4.09 0.58 9.89
CA LYS A 32 -4.30 -0.86 9.93
C LYS A 32 -5.37 -1.19 10.97
N VAL A 33 -6.44 -1.86 10.54
CA VAL A 33 -7.54 -2.30 11.40
C VAL A 33 -7.75 -3.79 11.17
N GLY A 34 -7.33 -4.63 12.11
CA GLY A 34 -7.34 -6.09 11.92
C GLY A 34 -6.53 -6.53 10.70
N LYS A 35 -7.20 -7.12 9.70
CA LYS A 35 -6.61 -7.55 8.42
C LYS A 35 -6.62 -6.46 7.34
N ASP A 36 -7.36 -5.37 7.56
CA ASP A 36 -7.54 -4.30 6.59
C ASP A 36 -6.45 -3.23 6.70
N VAL A 37 -6.01 -2.71 5.55
CA VAL A 37 -4.95 -1.71 5.44
C VAL A 37 -5.38 -0.59 4.50
N VAL A 38 -5.29 0.67 4.95
CA VAL A 38 -5.52 1.87 4.14
C VAL A 38 -4.26 2.71 4.06
N LEU A 39 -3.86 3.02 2.83
CA LEU A 39 -2.76 3.92 2.50
C LEU A 39 -3.30 5.29 2.07
N GLY A 40 -2.78 6.35 2.70
CA GLY A 40 -3.23 7.72 2.44
C GLY A 40 -4.72 7.85 2.73
N TYR A 41 -5.07 8.02 4.02
CA TYR A 41 -6.46 8.06 4.41
C TYR A 41 -7.17 9.30 3.83
N THR A 42 -8.42 9.08 3.44
CA THR A 42 -9.44 10.11 3.27
C THR A 42 -10.63 9.67 4.10
N VAL A 43 -11.47 10.59 4.58
CA VAL A 43 -12.66 10.25 5.39
C VAL A 43 -13.49 9.13 4.75
N PRO A 44 -13.77 9.14 3.42
CA PRO A 44 -14.52 8.05 2.78
C PRO A 44 -13.82 6.69 2.78
N LYS A 45 -12.48 6.64 2.84
CA LYS A 45 -11.73 5.37 2.94
C LYS A 45 -11.79 4.79 4.34
N LEU A 46 -11.86 5.64 5.36
CA LEU A 46 -11.98 5.21 6.76
C LEU A 46 -13.40 4.72 7.04
N GLU A 47 -14.42 5.39 6.52
CA GLU A 47 -15.82 4.96 6.64
C GLU A 47 -16.05 3.54 6.11
N LYS A 48 -15.35 3.11 5.06
CA LYS A 48 -15.43 1.72 4.53
C LYS A 48 -14.86 0.66 5.47
N ILE A 49 -14.03 1.03 6.43
CA ILE A 49 -13.40 0.11 7.39
C ILE A 49 -14.14 0.11 8.72
N PHE A 50 -14.60 1.29 9.15
CA PHE A 50 -15.25 1.46 10.45
C PHE A 50 -16.78 1.43 10.39
N GLY A 51 -17.38 1.45 9.18
CA GLY A 51 -18.82 1.37 8.93
C GLY A 51 -19.22 0.03 8.33
#